data_AF-A0A9D9DGI8-F1
#
_entry.id   AF-A0A9D9DGI8-F1
#
_cell.length_a   1.000
_cell.length_b   1.000
_cell.length_c   1.000
_cell.angle_alpha   90.00
_cell.angle_beta   90.00
_cell.angle_gamma   90.00
#
_symmetry.space_group_name_H-M   'P 1'
#
loop_
_entity.id
_entity.type
_entity.pdbx_description
1 polymer ?
#
loop_
_entity_poly.entity_id
_entity_poly.type
_entity_poly.pdbx_seq_one_letter_code
_entity_poly.pdbx_strand_id
1 'polypeptide(L)'
;MIKEDYLENITLKIKSYVNKHNDFSDLYNLLLTSKIKLNYKYNYNEALIKASEIKLVLDKIISIIYKPHIKSITNEVILRSELVNNVSVDSFRKTTKDIKLWKLKDNNKLTPEYVYSLENIDTIDTYENRFISLLVDTLDKVNKEILLNLNPLMTSIEETYERSGLSYGVNSIMSDLVNNHLYPYSDLLTKVKTSKASVYKVVKSISTKIKHIKGSEFYKLTSKKLTYKNILPTNILLHDPLYNYCYKYYKENYLNEDLDNLNKDTYYYNYVLISLIKHLALLNIGKTSISKSSKVYIDNNKRLRFNKIAFKKGLFSFILNEDPSNLGFYIETKLTNRAIRVDTKVNNTYKNLNYVLTSLNFYKDNEDRLIKTLKNSYAINNNLFTMNNLIGNYDNVINLSIYKEDSETILNNYLSSLVMLFNCDLDLIKTKCPVCGRNEISFDGYNYRCLNCGSYFSINDTSKGSLMRLKSLRRI
;
A
#
# COMPACT_ATOMS: atom_id res chain seq x y z
N MET A 1 5.25 8.77 -19.15
CA MET A 1 6.55 8.91 -18.44
C MET A 1 6.30 9.16 -16.95
N ILE A 2 6.27 8.11 -16.12
CA ILE A 2 6.22 8.26 -14.66
C ILE A 2 7.63 8.66 -14.25
N LYS A 3 7.82 9.90 -13.79
CA LYS A 3 9.05 10.30 -13.12
C LYS A 3 9.33 9.29 -12.02
N GLU A 4 10.53 8.72 -12.05
CA GLU A 4 11.12 7.83 -11.04
C GLU A 4 10.50 8.00 -9.66
N ASP A 5 10.06 6.87 -9.07
CA ASP A 5 9.46 6.84 -7.75
C ASP A 5 10.38 7.56 -6.75
N TYR A 6 9.83 8.53 -6.01
CA TYR A 6 10.61 9.33 -5.06
C TYR A 6 11.34 8.46 -4.03
N LEU A 7 10.73 7.34 -3.64
CA LEU A 7 11.32 6.36 -2.72
C LEU A 7 12.52 5.64 -3.33
N GLU A 8 12.45 5.30 -4.61
CA GLU A 8 13.56 4.74 -5.38
C GLU A 8 14.70 5.75 -5.49
N ASN A 9 14.37 7.00 -5.81
CA ASN A 9 15.33 8.09 -5.92
C ASN A 9 16.08 8.37 -4.62
N ILE A 10 15.39 8.33 -3.47
CA ILE A 10 16.01 8.36 -2.16
C ILE A 10 16.99 7.18 -2.03
N THR A 11 16.52 5.97 -2.30
CA THR A 11 17.32 4.73 -2.17
C THR A 11 18.59 4.78 -3.03
N LEU A 12 18.50 5.23 -4.28
CA LEU A 12 19.63 5.36 -5.19
C LEU A 12 20.64 6.41 -4.70
N LYS A 13 20.17 7.56 -4.20
CA LYS A 13 21.03 8.55 -3.56
C LYS A 13 21.79 7.93 -2.39
N ILE A 14 21.10 7.25 -1.48
CA ILE A 14 21.74 6.59 -0.32
C ILE A 14 22.73 5.54 -0.80
N LYS A 15 22.38 4.73 -1.81
CA LYS A 15 23.27 3.70 -2.36
C LYS A 15 24.59 4.29 -2.85
N SER A 16 24.52 5.40 -3.56
CA SER A 16 25.71 6.09 -4.08
C SER A 16 26.69 6.55 -2.99
N TYR A 17 26.18 6.85 -1.79
CA TYR A 17 26.96 7.30 -0.64
C TYR A 17 27.44 6.13 0.22
N VAL A 18 26.52 5.25 0.60
CA VAL A 18 26.78 4.17 1.56
C VAL A 18 27.73 3.13 0.97
N ASN A 19 27.57 2.72 -0.29
CA ASN A 19 28.43 1.68 -0.86
C ASN A 19 29.89 2.14 -1.10
N LYS A 20 30.19 3.43 -0.99
CA LYS A 20 31.57 3.96 -1.10
C LYS A 20 32.33 3.89 0.22
N HIS A 21 31.64 4.02 1.35
CA HIS A 21 32.26 4.17 2.66
C HIS A 21 31.93 3.02 3.62
N ASN A 22 30.80 2.33 3.42
CA ASN A 22 30.27 1.21 4.21
C ASN A 22 30.10 1.46 5.73
N ASP A 23 30.40 2.67 6.22
CA ASP A 23 30.34 3.03 7.63
C ASP A 23 29.08 3.85 7.96
N PHE A 24 28.43 3.51 9.07
CA PHE A 24 27.26 4.24 9.56
C PHE A 24 27.57 5.71 9.87
N SER A 25 28.81 6.03 10.26
CA SER A 25 29.22 7.40 10.58
C SER A 25 28.98 8.37 9.42
N ASP A 26 29.18 7.93 8.18
CA ASP A 26 29.00 8.76 7.00
C ASP A 26 27.53 8.93 6.63
N LEU A 27 26.74 7.86 6.73
CA LEU A 27 25.29 7.95 6.60
C LEU A 27 24.70 8.92 7.64
N TYR A 28 25.14 8.81 8.90
CA TYR A 28 24.69 9.69 9.98
C TYR A 28 25.01 11.16 9.69
N ASN A 29 26.23 11.47 9.25
CA ASN A 29 26.64 12.84 8.91
C ASN A 29 25.84 13.37 7.70
N LEU A 30 25.62 12.54 6.68
CA LEU A 30 24.81 12.89 5.51
C LEU A 30 23.38 13.28 5.91
N LEU A 31 22.77 12.52 6.82
CA LEU A 31 21.42 12.80 7.31
C LEU A 31 21.33 14.08 8.15
N LEU A 32 22.34 14.39 8.96
CA LEU A 32 22.43 15.63 9.72
C LEU A 32 22.58 16.87 8.84
N THR A 33 23.39 16.79 7.77
CA THR A 33 23.59 17.93 6.85
C THR A 33 22.34 18.30 6.05
N SER A 34 21.20 17.61 6.26
CA SER A 34 19.90 17.87 5.63
C SER A 34 19.90 17.87 4.10
N LYS A 35 20.96 17.34 3.47
CA LYS A 35 21.06 17.20 2.01
C LYS A 35 20.02 16.24 1.43
N ILE A 36 19.46 15.36 2.26
CA ILE A 36 18.36 14.46 1.90
C ILE A 36 17.06 15.00 2.50
N LYS A 37 16.22 15.54 1.62
CA LYS A 37 14.82 15.81 1.93
C LYS A 37 14.07 14.49 1.90
N LEU A 38 13.35 14.18 2.99
CA LEU A 38 12.56 12.95 3.16
C LEU A 38 11.06 13.17 2.93
N ASN A 39 10.59 14.44 2.94
CA ASN A 39 9.23 14.79 2.59
C ASN A 39 9.16 15.25 1.13
N TYR A 40 8.22 14.70 0.37
CA TYR A 40 7.96 15.06 -1.02
C TYR A 40 6.65 15.82 -1.14
N LYS A 41 6.69 16.98 -1.81
CA LYS A 41 5.47 17.72 -2.10
C LYS A 41 4.76 17.07 -3.27
N TYR A 42 3.58 16.51 -3.02
CA TYR A 42 2.77 15.89 -4.07
C TYR A 42 2.45 16.86 -5.21
N ASN A 43 2.68 16.43 -6.45
CA ASN A 43 2.44 17.24 -7.64
C ASN A 43 1.01 17.06 -8.16
N TYR A 44 0.09 17.87 -7.63
CA TYR A 44 -1.33 17.83 -8.01
C TYR A 44 -1.57 18.16 -9.50
N ASN A 45 -0.75 19.01 -10.11
CA ASN A 45 -0.92 19.39 -11.51
C ASN A 45 -0.61 18.22 -12.45
N GLU A 46 0.49 17.53 -12.20
CA GLU A 46 0.87 16.32 -12.94
C GLU A 46 -0.17 15.21 -12.76
N ALA A 47 -0.66 15.01 -11.54
CA ALA A 47 -1.76 14.08 -11.26
C ALA A 47 -3.04 14.45 -12.02
N LEU A 48 -3.39 15.74 -12.10
CA LEU A 48 -4.58 16.22 -12.82
C LEU A 48 -4.44 16.03 -14.34
N ILE A 49 -3.27 16.32 -14.92
CA ILE A 49 -2.99 16.12 -16.34
C ILE A 49 -3.15 14.64 -16.66
N LYS A 50 -2.50 13.75 -15.90
CA LYS A 50 -2.58 12.30 -16.08
C LYS A 50 -4.01 11.78 -15.91
N ALA A 51 -4.74 12.24 -14.90
CA ALA A 51 -6.14 11.87 -14.72
C ALA A 51 -7.01 12.36 -15.89
N SER A 52 -6.76 13.55 -16.42
CA SER A 52 -7.50 14.09 -17.57
C SER A 52 -7.24 13.29 -18.85
N GLU A 53 -5.99 12.87 -19.08
CA GLU A 53 -5.63 11.96 -20.18
C GLU A 53 -6.35 10.61 -20.05
N ILE A 54 -6.32 9.99 -18.87
CA ILE A 54 -7.05 8.73 -18.61
C ILE A 54 -8.54 8.89 -18.91
N LYS A 55 -9.13 10.02 -18.49
CA LYS A 55 -10.54 10.31 -18.74
C LYS A 55 -10.84 10.39 -20.25
N LEU A 56 -9.98 11.06 -21.03
CA LEU A 56 -10.13 11.17 -22.48
C LEU A 56 -10.05 9.79 -23.17
N VAL A 57 -9.09 8.95 -22.76
CA VAL A 57 -8.96 7.58 -23.29
C VAL A 57 -10.21 6.76 -22.96
N LEU A 58 -10.72 6.86 -21.72
CA LEU A 58 -11.95 6.16 -21.33
C LEU A 58 -13.17 6.62 -22.14
N ASP A 59 -13.27 7.90 -22.49
CA ASP A 59 -14.36 8.40 -23.33
C ASP A 59 -14.30 7.80 -24.75
N LYS A 60 -13.09 7.58 -25.30
CA LYS A 60 -12.90 6.86 -26.56
C LYS A 60 -13.24 5.37 -26.42
N ILE A 61 -12.84 4.73 -25.32
CA ILE A 61 -13.20 3.34 -25.01
C ILE A 61 -14.72 3.17 -24.93
N ILE A 62 -15.43 4.10 -24.28
CA ILE A 62 -16.89 4.08 -24.21
C ILE A 62 -17.50 4.15 -25.62
N SER A 63 -16.95 4.98 -26.50
CA SER A 63 -17.39 5.06 -27.90
C SER A 63 -17.17 3.74 -28.66
N ILE A 64 -16.05 3.07 -28.40
CA ILE A 64 -15.78 1.72 -28.95
C ILE A 64 -16.79 0.70 -28.41
N ILE A 65 -17.13 0.74 -27.12
CA ILE A 65 -18.08 -0.20 -26.51
C ILE A 65 -19.48 -0.05 -27.11
N TYR A 66 -19.90 1.17 -27.47
CA TYR A 66 -21.19 1.40 -28.14
C TYR A 66 -21.23 0.86 -29.57
N LYS A 67 -20.10 0.83 -30.29
CA LYS A 67 -19.99 0.30 -31.65
C LYS A 67 -18.70 -0.52 -31.81
N PRO A 68 -18.65 -1.73 -31.22
CA PRO A 68 -17.45 -2.54 -31.19
C PRO A 68 -17.15 -3.12 -32.57
N HIS A 69 -15.88 -3.47 -32.81
CA HIS A 69 -15.53 -4.16 -34.04
C HIS A 69 -16.06 -5.60 -33.98
N ILE A 70 -16.91 -5.97 -34.93
CA ILE A 70 -17.52 -7.30 -35.01
C ILE A 70 -16.78 -8.11 -36.07
N LYS A 71 -16.41 -9.34 -35.73
CA LYS A 71 -15.92 -10.32 -36.70
C LYS A 71 -17.04 -11.30 -37.00
N SER A 72 -17.49 -11.33 -38.25
CA SER A 72 -18.43 -12.34 -38.73
C SER A 72 -17.67 -13.58 -39.18
N ILE A 73 -18.03 -14.75 -38.65
CA ILE A 73 -17.49 -16.04 -39.07
C ILE A 73 -18.65 -16.84 -39.67
N THR A 74 -18.48 -17.28 -40.92
CA THR A 74 -19.42 -18.19 -41.58
C THR A 74 -19.20 -19.61 -41.07
N ASN A 75 -20.17 -20.18 -40.37
CA ASN A 75 -20.15 -21.57 -39.95
C ASN A 75 -21.17 -22.39 -40.75
N GLU A 76 -20.80 -23.62 -41.12
CA GLU A 76 -21.75 -24.60 -41.65
C GLU A 76 -22.57 -25.18 -40.50
N VAL A 77 -23.89 -25.01 -40.55
CA VAL A 77 -24.86 -25.50 -39.56
C VAL A 77 -25.92 -26.32 -40.27
N ILE A 78 -26.45 -27.36 -39.59
CA ILE A 78 -27.57 -28.15 -40.08
C ILE A 78 -28.85 -27.59 -39.46
N LEU A 79 -29.72 -27.04 -40.29
CA LEU A 79 -30.99 -26.44 -39.87
C LEU A 79 -32.17 -27.19 -40.50
N ARG A 80 -33.37 -27.06 -39.94
CA ARG A 80 -34.58 -27.59 -40.59
C ARG A 80 -34.80 -26.86 -41.90
N SER A 81 -35.22 -27.59 -42.94
CA SER A 81 -35.40 -27.03 -44.29
C SER A 81 -36.36 -25.84 -44.33
N GLU A 82 -37.34 -25.80 -43.43
CA GLU A 82 -38.32 -24.72 -43.28
C GLU A 82 -37.74 -23.40 -42.73
N LEU A 83 -36.61 -23.47 -42.00
CA LEU A 83 -35.99 -22.31 -41.35
C LEU A 83 -34.93 -21.64 -42.23
N VAL A 84 -34.62 -22.21 -43.40
CA VAL A 84 -33.53 -21.74 -44.26
C VAL A 84 -34.08 -20.90 -45.41
N ASN A 85 -33.74 -19.60 -45.42
CA ASN A 85 -34.18 -18.69 -46.47
C ASN A 85 -33.39 -18.85 -47.78
N ASN A 86 -32.08 -19.12 -47.71
CA ASN A 86 -31.20 -19.28 -48.88
C ASN A 86 -30.16 -20.38 -48.63
N VAL A 87 -29.95 -21.26 -49.63
CA VAL A 87 -28.98 -22.36 -49.57
C VAL A 87 -27.90 -22.13 -50.63
N SER A 88 -26.62 -22.20 -50.24
CA SER A 88 -25.52 -22.09 -51.20
C SER A 88 -25.42 -23.34 -52.09
N VAL A 89 -24.80 -23.24 -53.26
CA VAL A 89 -24.63 -24.38 -54.19
C VAL A 89 -23.88 -25.54 -53.54
N ASP A 90 -22.85 -25.24 -52.73
CA ASP A 90 -22.08 -26.27 -52.04
C ASP A 90 -22.87 -26.91 -50.89
N SER A 91 -23.62 -26.12 -50.12
CA SER A 91 -24.47 -26.64 -49.05
C SER A 91 -25.62 -27.48 -49.61
N PHE A 92 -26.16 -27.12 -50.78
CA PHE A 92 -27.15 -27.93 -51.50
C PHE A 92 -26.56 -29.26 -51.98
N ARG A 93 -25.34 -29.24 -52.54
CA ARG A 93 -24.62 -30.46 -52.95
C ARG A 93 -24.28 -31.37 -51.78
N LYS A 94 -23.93 -30.82 -50.62
CA LYS A 94 -23.70 -31.61 -49.40
C LYS A 94 -25.00 -32.22 -48.88
N THR A 95 -26.09 -31.45 -48.87
CA THR A 95 -27.41 -31.91 -48.40
C THR A 95 -27.98 -33.02 -49.27
N THR A 96 -27.84 -32.92 -50.60
CA THR A 96 -28.32 -33.97 -51.53
C THR A 96 -27.51 -35.28 -51.42
N LYS A 97 -26.25 -35.21 -50.98
CA LYS A 97 -25.41 -36.39 -50.77
C LYS A 97 -25.62 -37.05 -49.40
N ASP A 98 -26.06 -36.30 -48.38
CA ASP A 98 -26.30 -36.85 -47.05
C ASP A 98 -27.75 -37.33 -46.90
N ILE A 99 -27.97 -38.62 -47.13
CA ILE A 99 -29.27 -39.30 -47.06
C ILE A 99 -29.92 -39.16 -45.67
N LYS A 100 -29.14 -38.98 -44.60
CA LYS A 100 -29.67 -38.88 -43.22
C LYS A 100 -30.51 -37.64 -42.98
N LEU A 101 -30.36 -36.61 -43.82
CA LEU A 101 -31.11 -35.37 -43.72
C LEU A 101 -32.47 -35.42 -44.42
N TRP A 102 -32.77 -36.54 -45.09
CA TRP A 102 -33.99 -36.73 -45.88
C TRP A 102 -34.95 -37.68 -45.17
N LYS A 103 -36.24 -37.34 -45.25
CA LYS A 103 -37.31 -38.11 -44.65
C LYS A 103 -38.40 -38.40 -45.67
N LEU A 104 -38.94 -39.60 -45.56
CA LEU A 104 -40.04 -40.08 -46.39
C LEU A 104 -41.35 -39.55 -45.80
N LYS A 105 -42.09 -38.76 -46.59
CA LYS A 105 -43.43 -38.25 -46.22
C LYS A 105 -44.52 -39.13 -46.81
N ASP A 106 -45.76 -38.95 -46.33
CA ASP A 106 -46.94 -39.81 -46.56
C ASP A 106 -47.26 -40.16 -48.04
N ASN A 107 -46.70 -39.42 -48.99
CA ASN A 107 -46.88 -39.65 -50.44
C ASN A 107 -45.70 -40.40 -51.11
N ASN A 108 -44.90 -41.17 -50.35
CA ASN A 108 -43.70 -41.86 -50.83
C ASN A 108 -42.62 -40.93 -51.46
N LYS A 109 -42.69 -39.63 -51.18
CA LYS A 109 -41.75 -38.61 -51.67
C LYS A 109 -40.70 -38.33 -50.61
N LEU A 110 -39.42 -38.42 -51.01
CA LEU A 110 -38.29 -38.06 -50.17
C LEU A 110 -38.17 -36.53 -50.15
N THR A 111 -38.20 -35.93 -48.95
CA THR A 111 -38.00 -34.48 -48.78
C THR A 111 -36.94 -34.22 -47.72
N PRO A 112 -36.07 -33.21 -47.89
CA PRO A 112 -35.08 -32.89 -46.88
C PRO A 112 -35.79 -32.30 -45.65
N GLU A 113 -35.67 -32.95 -44.50
CA GLU A 113 -36.14 -32.43 -43.21
C GLU A 113 -35.11 -31.42 -42.66
N TYR A 114 -33.83 -31.66 -42.95
CA TYR A 114 -32.71 -30.81 -42.58
C TYR A 114 -31.84 -30.46 -43.80
N VAL A 115 -31.17 -29.32 -43.77
CA VAL A 115 -30.34 -28.81 -44.86
C VAL A 115 -29.09 -28.19 -44.26
N TYR A 116 -27.93 -28.40 -44.89
CA TYR A 116 -26.73 -27.64 -44.58
C TYR A 116 -26.94 -26.19 -44.99
N SER A 117 -26.68 -25.26 -44.07
CA SER A 117 -26.75 -23.82 -44.30
C SER A 117 -25.48 -23.16 -43.76
N LEU A 118 -25.15 -21.99 -44.31
CA LEU A 118 -24.09 -21.14 -43.77
C LEU A 118 -24.75 -20.09 -42.89
N GLU A 119 -24.48 -20.16 -41.57
CA GLU A 119 -24.87 -19.09 -40.66
C GLU A 119 -23.67 -18.18 -40.37
N ASN A 120 -23.90 -16.88 -40.44
CA ASN A 120 -22.92 -15.88 -40.01
C ASN A 120 -23.06 -15.72 -38.49
N ILE A 121 -22.04 -16.16 -37.75
CA ILE A 121 -21.93 -15.88 -36.32
C ILE A 121 -21.09 -14.63 -36.17
N ASP A 122 -21.73 -13.56 -35.71
CA ASP A 122 -21.08 -12.33 -35.34
C ASP A 122 -20.48 -12.45 -33.93
N THR A 123 -19.17 -12.23 -33.81
CA THR A 123 -18.50 -12.18 -32.51
C THR A 123 -17.84 -10.84 -32.27
N ILE A 124 -18.08 -10.28 -31.08
CA ILE A 124 -17.34 -9.12 -30.56
C ILE A 124 -16.02 -9.54 -29.88
N ASP A 125 -15.77 -10.83 -29.70
CA ASP A 125 -14.55 -11.32 -29.05
C ASP A 125 -13.37 -11.34 -30.03
N THR A 126 -12.96 -10.15 -30.46
CA THR A 126 -11.84 -9.92 -31.38
C THR A 126 -10.56 -9.55 -30.61
N TYR A 127 -9.41 -9.72 -31.26
CA TYR A 127 -8.12 -9.36 -30.68
C TYR A 127 -8.08 -7.89 -30.23
N GLU A 128 -8.62 -6.99 -31.04
CA GLU A 128 -8.67 -5.56 -30.78
C GLU A 128 -9.59 -5.21 -29.61
N ASN A 129 -10.74 -5.86 -29.51
CA ASN A 129 -11.67 -5.63 -28.41
C ASN A 129 -11.10 -6.17 -27.09
N ARG A 130 -10.39 -7.31 -27.13
CA ARG A 130 -9.64 -7.82 -25.97
C ARG A 130 -8.50 -6.87 -25.57
N PHE A 131 -7.81 -6.24 -26.54
CA PHE A 131 -6.83 -5.18 -26.26
C PHE A 131 -7.46 -4.01 -25.50
N ILE A 132 -8.66 -3.57 -25.89
CA ILE A 132 -9.38 -2.51 -25.16
C ILE A 132 -9.64 -2.92 -23.71
N SER A 133 -10.05 -4.16 -23.46
CA SER A 133 -10.24 -4.66 -22.08
C SER A 133 -8.93 -4.69 -21.28
N LEU A 134 -7.81 -5.09 -21.88
CA LEU A 134 -6.48 -5.01 -21.27
C LEU A 134 -6.09 -3.55 -20.93
N LEU A 135 -6.37 -2.61 -21.83
CA LEU A 135 -6.12 -1.18 -21.61
C LEU A 135 -6.96 -0.67 -20.43
N VAL A 136 -8.24 -1.04 -20.33
CA VAL A 136 -9.10 -0.69 -19.18
C VAL A 136 -8.48 -1.18 -17.86
N ASP A 137 -7.95 -2.39 -17.81
CA ASP A 137 -7.28 -2.92 -16.62
C ASP A 137 -6.00 -2.17 -16.27
N THR A 138 -5.25 -1.75 -17.29
CA THR A 138 -4.03 -0.95 -17.10
C THR A 138 -4.38 0.44 -16.56
N LEU A 139 -5.40 1.09 -17.12
CA LEU A 139 -5.91 2.38 -16.64
C LEU A 139 -6.46 2.28 -15.21
N ASP A 140 -7.15 1.20 -14.86
CA ASP A 140 -7.63 0.95 -13.49
C ASP A 140 -6.48 0.86 -12.49
N LYS A 141 -5.40 0.13 -12.82
CA LYS A 141 -4.20 0.05 -11.98
C LYS A 141 -3.57 1.42 -11.75
N VAL A 142 -3.39 2.20 -12.81
CA VAL A 142 -2.82 3.55 -12.73
C VAL A 142 -3.72 4.49 -11.92
N ASN A 143 -5.03 4.44 -12.14
CA ASN A 143 -5.99 5.25 -11.40
C ASN A 143 -6.01 4.90 -9.89
N LYS A 144 -5.90 3.61 -9.55
CA LYS A 144 -5.72 3.14 -8.16
C LYS A 144 -4.42 3.66 -7.55
N GLU A 145 -3.31 3.65 -8.28
CA GLU A 145 -2.04 4.21 -7.80
C GLU A 145 -2.13 5.71 -7.51
N ILE A 146 -2.81 6.48 -8.37
CA ILE A 146 -3.07 7.91 -8.12
C ILE A 146 -3.88 8.09 -6.83
N LEU A 147 -4.93 7.28 -6.61
CA LEU A 147 -5.71 7.32 -5.37
C LEU A 147 -4.87 6.97 -4.13
N LEU A 148 -4.03 5.94 -4.21
CA LEU A 148 -3.14 5.55 -3.12
C LEU A 148 -2.18 6.68 -2.72
N ASN A 149 -1.72 7.49 -3.67
CA ASN A 149 -0.86 8.63 -3.34
C ASN A 149 -1.64 9.87 -2.86
N LEU A 150 -2.93 9.96 -3.20
CA LEU A 150 -3.81 11.03 -2.74
C LEU A 150 -4.38 10.79 -1.33
N ASN A 151 -4.59 9.52 -0.95
CA ASN A 151 -5.20 9.16 0.34
C ASN A 151 -4.47 9.75 1.56
N PRO A 152 -3.13 9.72 1.68
CA PRO A 152 -2.43 10.31 2.83
C PRO A 152 -2.62 11.83 2.94
N LEU A 153 -3.01 12.49 1.85
CA LEU A 153 -3.22 13.94 1.83
C LEU A 153 -4.63 14.32 2.30
N MET A 154 -5.49 13.34 2.56
CA MET A 154 -6.82 13.51 3.12
C MET A 154 -6.83 13.00 4.57
N THR A 155 -6.73 13.94 5.52
CA THR A 155 -6.82 13.60 6.94
C THR A 155 -8.25 13.29 7.36
N SER A 156 -8.43 12.21 8.13
CA SER A 156 -9.68 11.91 8.84
C SER A 156 -9.52 12.20 10.34
N ILE A 157 -10.62 12.41 11.05
CA ILE A 157 -10.60 12.63 12.52
C ILE A 157 -9.99 11.42 13.24
N GLU A 158 -10.38 10.21 12.83
CA GLU A 158 -9.87 8.96 13.40
C GLU A 158 -8.36 8.81 13.17
N GLU A 159 -7.85 9.25 12.02
CA GLU A 159 -6.42 9.28 11.76
C GLU A 159 -5.70 10.29 12.65
N THR A 160 -6.26 11.49 12.84
CA THR A 160 -5.64 12.55 13.66
C THR A 160 -5.51 12.14 15.13
N TYR A 161 -6.52 11.44 15.65
CA TYR A 161 -6.59 11.09 17.07
C TYR A 161 -6.21 9.63 17.38
N GLU A 162 -5.98 8.81 16.35
CA GLU A 162 -5.70 7.36 16.45
C GLU A 162 -6.66 6.65 17.42
N ARG A 163 -7.95 7.03 17.37
CA ARG A 163 -8.98 6.52 18.29
C ARG A 163 -10.32 6.34 17.59
N SER A 164 -10.87 5.14 17.74
CA SER A 164 -12.24 4.82 17.39
C SER A 164 -13.15 5.10 18.59
N GLY A 165 -13.81 6.26 18.59
CA GLY A 165 -14.90 6.56 19.52
C GLY A 165 -14.73 7.81 20.39
N LEU A 166 -15.82 8.14 21.07
CA LEU A 166 -15.94 9.34 21.88
C LEU A 166 -15.32 9.12 23.27
N SER A 167 -14.48 10.06 23.68
CA SER A 167 -13.98 10.13 25.05
C SER A 167 -14.31 11.52 25.62
N TYR A 168 -14.63 11.57 26.91
CA TYR A 168 -15.03 12.79 27.62
C TYR A 168 -14.16 13.09 28.85
N GLY A 169 -13.04 12.38 28.99
CA GLY A 169 -12.07 12.64 30.05
C GLY A 169 -11.35 13.99 29.88
N VAL A 170 -10.60 14.39 30.90
CA VAL A 170 -9.84 15.66 30.93
C VAL A 170 -8.87 15.77 29.74
N ASN A 171 -8.27 14.65 29.30
CA ASN A 171 -7.36 14.59 28.15
C ASN A 171 -8.01 13.83 26.97
N SER A 172 -9.28 14.09 26.71
CA SER A 172 -10.03 13.48 25.61
C SER A 172 -9.95 14.29 24.31
N ILE A 173 -10.43 13.68 23.22
CA ILE A 173 -10.63 14.35 21.92
C ILE A 173 -11.48 15.61 22.10
N MET A 174 -12.56 15.52 22.89
CA MET A 174 -13.45 16.68 23.10
C MET A 174 -12.76 17.80 23.88
N SER A 175 -11.98 17.45 24.91
CA SER A 175 -11.20 18.42 25.65
C SER A 175 -10.17 19.11 24.76
N ASP A 176 -9.48 18.35 23.91
CA ASP A 176 -8.52 18.89 22.94
C ASP A 176 -9.20 19.82 21.92
N LEU A 177 -10.32 19.39 21.32
CA LEU A 177 -11.09 20.21 20.39
C LEU A 177 -11.55 21.53 21.01
N VAL A 178 -12.13 21.49 22.21
CA VAL A 178 -12.67 22.70 22.88
C VAL A 178 -11.57 23.64 23.37
N ASN A 179 -10.46 23.09 23.88
CA ASN A 179 -9.43 23.89 24.52
C ASN A 179 -8.34 24.37 23.55
N ASN A 180 -8.06 23.60 22.48
CA ASN A 180 -6.95 23.87 21.57
C ASN A 180 -7.37 24.31 20.16
N HIS A 181 -8.66 24.23 19.81
CA HIS A 181 -9.17 24.63 18.50
C HIS A 181 -10.33 25.63 18.59
N LEU A 182 -10.27 26.68 17.77
CA LEU A 182 -11.32 27.69 17.70
C LEU A 182 -12.50 27.18 16.87
N TYR A 183 -13.72 27.36 17.36
CA TYR A 183 -14.94 27.03 16.61
C TYR A 183 -15.24 28.09 15.53
N PRO A 184 -15.61 27.70 14.28
CA PRO A 184 -15.66 26.33 13.76
C PRO A 184 -14.25 25.75 13.62
N TYR A 185 -14.04 24.53 14.14
CA TYR A 185 -12.72 23.90 14.29
C TYR A 185 -11.90 23.93 12.99
N SER A 186 -11.03 24.93 12.86
CA SER A 186 -10.16 25.10 11.71
C SER A 186 -8.94 24.21 11.84
N ASP A 187 -8.31 23.89 10.70
CA ASP A 187 -6.99 23.26 10.60
C ASP A 187 -6.86 21.79 11.06
N LEU A 188 -7.92 21.18 11.60
CA LEU A 188 -7.99 19.73 11.89
C LEU A 188 -8.12 18.88 10.63
N LEU A 189 -9.08 19.25 9.79
CA LEU A 189 -9.33 18.58 8.53
C LEU A 189 -8.68 19.36 7.41
N THR A 190 -8.14 18.64 6.44
CA THR A 190 -7.53 19.26 5.27
C THR A 190 -8.59 20.10 4.54
N LYS A 191 -8.52 21.44 4.66
CA LYS A 191 -9.34 22.34 3.83
C LYS A 191 -8.81 22.25 2.40
N VAL A 192 -9.48 21.42 1.62
CA VAL A 192 -9.05 21.07 0.27
C VAL A 192 -9.15 22.33 -0.61
N LYS A 193 -8.04 23.07 -0.77
CA LYS A 193 -7.94 24.14 -1.78
C LYS A 193 -8.38 23.59 -3.16
N THR A 194 -8.96 24.43 -4.00
CA THR A 194 -9.67 24.06 -5.25
C THR A 194 -8.97 23.00 -6.12
N SER A 195 -7.64 23.04 -6.23
CA SER A 195 -6.86 22.09 -7.05
C SER A 195 -6.81 20.66 -6.49
N LYS A 196 -6.75 20.47 -5.17
CA LYS A 196 -6.73 19.13 -4.57
C LYS A 196 -8.09 18.44 -4.73
N ALA A 197 -9.18 19.20 -4.55
CA ALA A 197 -10.55 18.70 -4.63
C ALA A 197 -10.89 18.33 -6.08
N SER A 198 -10.42 19.14 -7.04
CA SER A 198 -10.66 18.87 -8.46
C SER A 198 -9.98 17.57 -8.90
N VAL A 199 -8.71 17.34 -8.51
CA VAL A 199 -8.01 16.08 -8.83
C VAL A 199 -8.77 14.89 -8.27
N TYR A 200 -9.10 14.89 -6.98
CA TYR A 200 -9.80 13.78 -6.34
C TYR A 200 -11.16 13.50 -7.00
N LYS A 201 -11.94 14.54 -7.31
CA LYS A 201 -13.22 14.40 -8.02
C LYS A 201 -13.03 13.76 -9.39
N VAL A 202 -12.02 14.17 -10.16
CA VAL A 202 -11.73 13.60 -11.48
C VAL A 202 -11.35 12.13 -11.36
N VAL A 203 -10.41 11.79 -10.47
CA VAL A 203 -9.95 10.40 -10.24
C VAL A 203 -11.09 9.49 -9.74
N LYS A 204 -11.99 9.99 -8.89
CA LYS A 204 -13.18 9.24 -8.46
C LYS A 204 -14.20 9.06 -9.59
N SER A 205 -14.37 10.06 -10.46
CA SER A 205 -15.22 9.94 -11.65
C SER A 205 -14.69 8.89 -12.63
N ILE A 206 -13.37 8.82 -12.80
CA ILE A 206 -12.68 7.79 -13.60
C ILE A 206 -12.94 6.40 -13.01
N SER A 207 -12.78 6.25 -11.70
CA SER A 207 -13.05 5.00 -10.99
C SER A 207 -14.48 4.50 -11.25
N THR A 208 -15.44 5.43 -11.26
CA THR A 208 -16.85 5.13 -11.53
C THR A 208 -17.05 4.70 -12.99
N LYS A 209 -16.47 5.43 -13.96
CA LYS A 209 -16.51 5.06 -15.39
C LYS A 209 -15.91 3.67 -15.64
N ILE A 210 -14.75 3.38 -15.06
CA ILE A 210 -14.10 2.07 -15.17
C ILE A 210 -15.00 0.98 -14.61
N LYS A 211 -15.64 1.19 -13.45
CA LYS A 211 -16.59 0.24 -12.88
C LYS A 211 -17.77 -0.02 -13.83
N HIS A 212 -18.32 1.00 -14.48
CA HIS A 212 -19.37 0.84 -15.48
C HIS A 212 -18.90 0.05 -16.70
N ILE A 213 -17.70 0.35 -17.23
CA ILE A 213 -17.11 -0.39 -18.35
C ILE A 213 -16.92 -1.86 -17.99
N LYS A 214 -16.32 -2.15 -16.83
CA LYS A 214 -16.11 -3.52 -16.34
C LYS A 214 -17.41 -4.29 -16.10
N GLY A 215 -18.51 -3.58 -15.82
CA GLY A 215 -19.84 -4.15 -15.67
C GLY A 215 -20.57 -4.43 -17.00
N SER A 216 -20.09 -3.90 -18.12
CA SER A 216 -20.73 -4.05 -19.44
C SER A 216 -20.58 -5.46 -20.01
N GLU A 217 -21.54 -5.89 -20.84
CA GLU A 217 -21.46 -7.17 -21.57
C GLU A 217 -20.24 -7.24 -22.48
N PHE A 218 -19.86 -6.12 -23.11
CA PHE A 218 -18.63 -6.01 -23.89
C PHE A 218 -17.41 -6.49 -23.08
N TYR A 219 -17.22 -5.96 -21.87
CA TYR A 219 -16.05 -6.30 -21.06
C TYR A 219 -16.16 -7.75 -20.53
N LYS A 220 -17.34 -8.22 -20.13
CA LYS A 220 -17.52 -9.62 -19.69
C LYS A 220 -17.15 -10.63 -20.79
N LEU A 221 -17.46 -10.32 -22.05
CA LEU A 221 -17.17 -11.18 -23.19
C LEU A 221 -15.71 -11.09 -23.65
N THR A 222 -15.11 -9.89 -23.63
CA THR A 222 -13.77 -9.64 -24.20
C THR A 222 -12.63 -9.59 -23.17
N SER A 223 -12.93 -9.57 -21.87
CA SER A 223 -11.90 -9.55 -20.81
C SER A 223 -11.10 -10.86 -20.71
N LYS A 224 -11.57 -11.93 -21.35
CA LYS A 224 -10.89 -13.21 -21.39
C LYS A 224 -9.83 -13.18 -22.50
N LYS A 225 -8.57 -13.51 -22.15
CA LYS A 225 -7.48 -13.91 -23.07
C LYS A 225 -6.70 -12.81 -23.82
N LEU A 226 -6.04 -11.91 -23.08
CA LEU A 226 -4.79 -11.29 -23.54
C LEU A 226 -3.84 -11.11 -22.35
N THR A 227 -2.91 -12.05 -22.20
CA THR A 227 -1.89 -12.06 -21.13
C THR A 227 -0.60 -11.37 -21.53
N TYR A 228 -0.41 -11.06 -22.82
CA TYR A 228 0.83 -10.52 -23.36
C TYR A 228 0.80 -8.98 -23.42
N LYS A 229 1.80 -8.31 -22.82
CA LYS A 229 2.00 -6.85 -22.95
C LYS A 229 2.38 -6.40 -24.37
N ASN A 230 2.91 -7.31 -25.19
CA ASN A 230 3.29 -7.03 -26.58
C ASN A 230 2.08 -7.14 -27.50
N ILE A 231 1.34 -6.05 -27.63
CA ILE A 231 0.23 -5.94 -28.58
C ILE A 231 0.79 -5.72 -29.98
N LEU A 232 0.57 -6.70 -30.85
CA LEU A 232 0.82 -6.61 -32.29
C LEU A 232 -0.06 -5.52 -32.93
N PRO A 233 0.53 -4.66 -33.78
CA PRO A 233 -0.22 -3.66 -34.51
C PRO A 233 -1.02 -4.33 -35.64
N THR A 234 -2.34 -4.43 -35.50
CA THR A 234 -3.22 -4.90 -36.56
C THR A 234 -3.76 -3.74 -37.39
N ASN A 235 -4.33 -4.02 -38.57
CA ASN A 235 -4.92 -2.99 -39.43
C ASN A 235 -5.99 -2.16 -38.70
N ILE A 236 -6.79 -2.79 -37.85
CA ILE A 236 -7.82 -2.09 -37.07
C ILE A 236 -7.17 -1.16 -36.04
N LEU A 237 -6.16 -1.63 -35.29
CA LEU A 237 -5.43 -0.78 -34.33
C LEU A 237 -4.65 0.35 -35.00
N LEU A 238 -4.25 0.19 -36.27
CA LEU A 238 -3.49 1.21 -37.00
C LEU A 238 -4.38 2.23 -37.72
N HIS A 239 -5.52 1.81 -38.25
CA HIS A 239 -6.32 2.63 -39.16
C HIS A 239 -7.67 3.08 -38.60
N ASP A 240 -8.28 2.36 -37.65
CA ASP A 240 -9.49 2.87 -37.00
C ASP A 240 -9.13 4.02 -36.04
N PRO A 241 -9.72 5.22 -36.16
CA PRO A 241 -9.35 6.38 -35.34
C PRO A 241 -9.47 6.16 -33.83
N LEU A 242 -10.49 5.41 -33.37
CA LEU A 242 -10.72 5.19 -31.94
C LEU A 242 -9.74 4.16 -31.38
N TYR A 243 -9.54 3.05 -32.09
CA TYR A 243 -8.58 2.02 -31.66
C TYR A 243 -7.15 2.52 -31.80
N ASN A 244 -6.84 3.29 -32.84
CA ASN A 244 -5.52 3.89 -33.02
C ASN A 244 -5.15 4.86 -31.91
N TYR A 245 -6.10 5.68 -31.46
CA TYR A 245 -5.87 6.55 -30.31
C TYR A 245 -5.52 5.74 -29.06
N CYS A 246 -6.31 4.70 -28.76
CA CYS A 246 -6.07 3.82 -27.62
C CYS A 246 -4.72 3.09 -27.73
N TYR A 247 -4.36 2.62 -28.93
CA TYR A 247 -3.12 1.92 -29.19
C TYR A 247 -1.89 2.83 -29.08
N LYS A 248 -1.93 4.04 -29.64
CA LYS A 248 -0.86 5.05 -29.48
C LYS A 248 -0.65 5.41 -28.03
N TYR A 249 -1.73 5.71 -27.30
CA TYR A 249 -1.65 6.00 -25.88
C TYR A 249 -1.01 4.86 -25.09
N TYR A 250 -1.41 3.62 -25.36
CA TYR A 250 -0.82 2.45 -24.73
C TYR A 250 0.68 2.31 -25.05
N LYS A 251 1.06 2.48 -26.32
CA LYS A 251 2.44 2.35 -26.77
C LYS A 251 3.36 3.39 -26.11
N GLU A 252 2.91 4.63 -26.05
CA GLU A 252 3.67 5.75 -25.48
C GLU A 252 3.83 5.65 -23.95
N ASN A 253 2.88 5.02 -23.26
CA ASN A 253 2.84 5.03 -21.79
C ASN A 253 3.19 3.71 -21.12
N TYR A 254 2.93 2.55 -21.75
CA TYR A 254 2.94 1.25 -21.05
C TYR A 254 3.79 0.16 -21.74
N LEU A 255 4.18 0.33 -23.00
CA LEU A 255 4.97 -0.69 -23.73
C LEU A 255 6.37 -0.88 -23.11
N ASN A 256 6.96 0.20 -22.58
CA ASN A 256 8.30 0.22 -22.00
C ASN A 256 8.28 0.21 -20.46
N GLU A 257 7.14 -0.07 -19.82
CA GLU A 257 7.14 -0.26 -18.37
C GLU A 257 7.80 -1.61 -18.04
N ASP A 258 9.10 -1.52 -17.73
CA ASP A 258 9.87 -2.60 -17.15
C ASP A 258 9.14 -3.19 -15.93
N LEU A 259 9.29 -4.51 -15.77
CA LEU A 259 8.66 -5.35 -14.75
C LEU A 259 9.15 -5.07 -13.31
N ASP A 260 9.69 -3.89 -13.02
CA ASP A 260 10.29 -3.53 -11.73
C ASP A 260 9.25 -3.16 -10.64
N ASN A 261 8.05 -3.74 -10.73
CA ASN A 261 7.00 -3.65 -9.71
C ASN A 261 7.32 -4.41 -8.40
N LEU A 262 8.58 -4.76 -8.15
CA LEU A 262 8.97 -5.68 -7.08
C LEU A 262 9.69 -5.06 -5.87
N ASN A 263 10.00 -3.76 -5.86
CA ASN A 263 10.78 -3.18 -4.76
C ASN A 263 10.13 -2.01 -4.00
N LYS A 264 8.85 -1.69 -4.23
CA LYS A 264 8.20 -0.54 -3.55
C LYS A 264 8.15 -0.68 -2.02
N ASP A 265 7.81 -1.87 -1.50
CA ASP A 265 7.87 -2.14 -0.06
C ASP A 265 9.30 -2.02 0.50
N THR A 266 10.30 -2.46 -0.27
CA THR A 266 11.72 -2.34 0.10
C THR A 266 12.19 -0.89 0.15
N TYR A 267 11.80 -0.08 -0.83
CA TYR A 267 12.10 1.35 -0.84
C TYR A 267 11.41 2.09 0.30
N TYR A 268 10.18 1.68 0.65
CA TYR A 268 9.48 2.20 1.82
C TYR A 268 10.14 1.80 3.13
N TYR A 269 10.59 0.55 3.28
CA TYR A 269 11.41 0.10 4.42
C TYR A 269 12.64 0.99 4.62
N ASN A 270 13.39 1.25 3.53
CA ASN A 270 14.57 2.13 3.57
C ASN A 270 14.19 3.54 4.04
N TYR A 271 13.08 4.08 3.54
CA TYR A 271 12.57 5.39 3.93
C TYR A 271 12.22 5.46 5.42
N VAL A 272 11.49 4.48 5.96
CA VAL A 272 11.09 4.45 7.38
C VAL A 272 12.34 4.41 8.27
N LEU A 273 13.28 3.50 7.97
CA LEU A 273 14.51 3.33 8.73
C LEU A 273 15.35 4.61 8.75
N ILE A 274 15.50 5.27 7.60
CA ILE A 274 16.27 6.50 7.48
C ILE A 274 15.58 7.68 8.13
N SER A 275 14.26 7.77 8.02
CA SER A 275 13.47 8.80 8.71
C SER A 275 13.66 8.68 10.23
N LEU A 276 13.62 7.45 10.76
CA LEU A 276 13.87 7.18 12.17
C LEU A 276 15.31 7.52 12.58
N ILE A 277 16.33 7.12 11.81
CA ILE A 277 17.74 7.45 12.08
C ILE A 277 17.98 8.96 12.04
N LYS A 278 17.43 9.66 11.03
CA LYS A 278 17.54 11.11 10.90
C LYS A 278 16.90 11.80 12.10
N HIS A 279 15.71 11.37 12.51
CA HIS A 279 15.01 11.97 13.64
C HIS A 279 15.74 11.71 14.97
N LEU A 280 16.29 10.51 15.18
CA LEU A 280 17.18 10.22 16.31
C LEU A 280 18.41 11.16 16.32
N ALA A 281 19.01 11.41 15.15
CA ALA A 281 20.14 12.31 15.01
C ALA A 281 19.79 13.78 15.34
N LEU A 282 18.63 14.27 14.88
CA LEU A 282 18.15 15.64 15.13
C LEU A 282 17.80 15.89 16.61
N LEU A 283 17.32 14.88 17.33
CA LEU A 283 17.04 14.97 18.77
C LEU A 283 18.31 15.04 19.65
N ASN A 284 19.48 15.31 19.06
CA ASN A 284 20.79 15.31 19.70
C ASN A 284 21.07 14.01 20.47
N ILE A 285 20.53 12.89 20.00
CA ILE A 285 20.78 11.60 20.60
C ILE A 285 22.16 11.15 20.13
N GLY A 286 23.14 11.19 21.04
CA GLY A 286 24.54 10.93 20.71
C GLY A 286 24.75 9.54 20.12
N LYS A 287 25.45 9.47 18.98
CA LYS A 287 25.94 8.20 18.41
C LYS A 287 27.03 7.61 19.30
N THR A 288 26.98 6.29 19.49
CA THR A 288 27.90 5.56 20.38
C THR A 288 29.10 5.00 19.62
N SER A 289 30.09 4.45 20.33
CA SER A 289 31.21 3.72 19.71
C SER A 289 30.76 2.52 18.87
N ILE A 290 29.70 1.82 19.30
CA ILE A 290 29.07 0.72 18.56
C ILE A 290 28.58 1.21 17.19
N SER A 291 27.98 2.40 17.15
CA SER A 291 27.54 3.02 15.89
C SER A 291 28.70 3.43 14.99
N LYS A 292 29.86 3.78 15.56
CA LYS A 292 31.04 4.14 14.75
C LYS A 292 31.59 2.95 13.96
N SER A 293 31.49 1.74 14.52
CA SER A 293 31.92 0.49 13.87
C SER A 293 30.81 -0.25 13.13
N SER A 294 29.61 0.33 13.07
CA SER A 294 28.46 -0.27 12.40
C SER A 294 28.60 -0.16 10.88
N LYS A 295 28.40 -1.28 10.20
CA LYS A 295 28.41 -1.33 8.73
C LYS A 295 27.01 -1.14 8.20
N VAL A 296 26.90 -0.36 7.14
CA VAL A 296 25.65 -0.15 6.40
C VAL A 296 25.94 -0.28 4.92
N TYR A 297 25.06 -0.95 4.17
CA TYR A 297 25.17 -1.09 2.71
C TYR A 297 23.79 -1.35 2.09
N ILE A 298 23.66 -1.15 0.78
CA ILE A 298 22.45 -1.54 0.04
C ILE A 298 22.74 -2.82 -0.75
N ASP A 299 21.93 -3.85 -0.51
CA ASP A 299 22.07 -5.16 -1.16
C ASP A 299 21.51 -5.19 -2.59
N ASN A 300 21.60 -6.36 -3.23
CA ASN A 300 21.10 -6.57 -4.59
C ASN A 300 19.58 -6.39 -4.70
N ASN A 301 18.85 -6.64 -3.61
CA ASN A 301 17.41 -6.45 -3.50
C ASN A 301 17.05 -4.98 -3.19
N LYS A 302 18.03 -4.06 -3.27
CA LYS A 302 17.89 -2.63 -2.97
C LYS A 302 17.54 -2.33 -1.51
N ARG A 303 17.68 -3.30 -0.60
CA ARG A 303 17.40 -3.13 0.82
C ARG A 303 18.61 -2.56 1.54
N LEU A 304 18.38 -1.58 2.41
CA LEU A 304 19.38 -1.06 3.34
C LEU A 304 19.63 -2.08 4.45
N ARG A 305 20.81 -2.67 4.42
CA ARG A 305 21.31 -3.62 5.42
C ARG A 305 22.15 -2.90 6.45
N PHE A 306 21.98 -3.27 7.71
CA PHE A 306 22.79 -2.75 8.80
C PHE A 306 22.95 -3.79 9.90
N ASN A 307 24.05 -3.70 10.63
CA ASN A 307 24.24 -4.53 11.82
C ASN A 307 23.55 -3.89 13.05
N LYS A 308 24.31 -3.39 14.01
CA LYS A 308 23.79 -2.95 15.29
C LYS A 308 24.08 -1.48 15.51
N ILE A 309 23.08 -0.62 15.32
CA ILE A 309 23.24 0.82 15.51
C ILE A 309 22.72 1.21 16.89
N ALA A 310 23.49 1.99 17.65
CA ALA A 310 23.13 2.37 19.01
C ALA A 310 23.22 3.88 19.30
N PHE A 311 22.18 4.41 19.91
CA PHE A 311 22.02 5.81 20.26
C PHE A 311 21.79 5.97 21.76
N LYS A 312 22.18 7.11 22.35
CA LYS A 312 21.95 7.39 23.78
C LYS A 312 21.31 8.76 24.02
N LYS A 313 20.20 8.80 24.77
CA LYS A 313 19.52 10.03 25.22
C LYS A 313 19.30 9.95 26.73
N GLY A 314 19.99 10.79 27.51
CA GLY A 314 19.86 10.80 28.96
C GLY A 314 20.08 9.41 29.58
N LEU A 315 19.08 8.92 30.34
CA LEU A 315 19.11 7.62 31.01
C LEU A 315 18.85 6.43 30.07
N PHE A 316 18.49 6.69 28.81
CA PHE A 316 18.10 5.66 27.86
C PHE A 316 19.12 5.45 26.76
N SER A 317 19.27 4.20 26.34
CA SER A 317 19.93 3.86 25.09
C SER A 317 19.00 3.07 24.18
N PHE A 318 19.04 3.38 22.90
CA PHE A 318 18.29 2.75 21.82
C PHE A 318 19.25 1.92 20.99
N ILE A 319 18.90 0.67 20.72
CA ILE A 319 19.70 -0.26 19.94
C ILE A 319 18.83 -0.81 18.82
N LEU A 320 19.20 -0.51 17.59
CA LEU A 320 18.56 -1.01 16.38
C LEU A 320 19.27 -2.28 15.92
N ASN A 321 18.50 -3.33 15.63
CA ASN A 321 18.98 -4.54 14.96
C ASN A 321 18.05 -4.88 13.79
N GLU A 322 18.61 -5.22 12.64
CA GLU A 322 17.83 -5.63 11.48
C GLU A 322 17.14 -7.00 11.67
N ASP A 323 15.93 -7.17 11.12
CA ASP A 323 15.35 -8.50 10.87
C ASP A 323 15.75 -8.95 9.46
N PRO A 324 16.64 -9.94 9.28
CA PRO A 324 17.12 -10.32 7.96
C PRO A 324 16.02 -10.95 7.08
N SER A 325 14.99 -11.54 7.69
CA SER A 325 13.96 -12.34 7.01
C SER A 325 12.77 -11.49 6.55
N ASN A 326 12.36 -10.48 7.32
CA ASN A 326 11.22 -9.63 6.98
C ASN A 326 11.66 -8.17 6.75
N LEU A 327 10.80 -7.36 6.13
CA LEU A 327 11.01 -5.91 5.99
C LEU A 327 10.75 -5.17 7.31
N GLY A 328 11.55 -5.50 8.32
CA GLY A 328 11.42 -4.98 9.67
C GLY A 328 12.74 -4.90 10.41
N PHE A 329 12.68 -4.36 11.62
CA PHE A 329 13.81 -4.22 12.51
C PHE A 329 13.35 -4.12 13.97
N TYR A 330 14.26 -4.44 14.89
CA TYR A 330 14.04 -4.39 16.32
C TYR A 330 14.63 -3.11 16.91
N ILE A 331 13.89 -2.49 17.84
CA ILE A 331 14.34 -1.38 18.67
C ILE A 331 14.35 -1.85 20.13
N GLU A 332 15.54 -2.15 20.64
CA GLU A 332 15.76 -2.43 22.05
C GLU A 332 16.03 -1.11 22.80
N THR A 333 15.21 -0.79 23.78
CA THR A 333 15.38 0.38 24.64
C THR A 333 15.78 -0.03 26.05
N LYS A 334 17.00 0.35 26.44
CA LYS A 334 17.57 0.06 27.75
C LYS A 334 17.57 1.31 28.61
N LEU A 335 17.15 1.17 29.86
CA LEU A 335 17.38 2.16 30.90
C LEU A 335 18.77 1.89 31.50
N THR A 336 19.76 2.68 31.10
CA THR A 336 21.18 2.52 31.49
C THR A 336 21.58 3.38 32.69
N ASN A 337 20.67 4.22 33.20
CA ASN A 337 20.87 5.08 34.38
C ASN A 337 22.22 5.83 34.31
N ARG A 338 23.03 5.81 35.38
CA ARG A 338 24.34 6.49 35.46
C ARG A 338 25.41 5.89 34.53
N ALA A 339 25.14 4.77 33.85
CA ALA A 339 26.15 4.14 33.01
C ALA A 339 26.45 5.01 31.78
N ILE A 340 27.72 5.40 31.63
CA ILE A 340 28.17 6.15 30.45
C ILE A 340 28.11 5.26 29.21
N ARG A 341 28.45 3.97 29.35
CA ARG A 341 28.55 3.01 28.24
C ARG A 341 27.20 2.34 27.90
N VAL A 342 26.98 2.09 26.62
CA VAL A 342 25.71 1.55 26.07
C VAL A 342 25.70 0.02 25.95
N ASP A 343 26.89 -0.59 25.95
CA ASP A 343 27.09 -2.04 26.05
C ASP A 343 26.83 -2.59 27.46
N THR A 344 26.59 -1.73 28.45
CA THR A 344 26.27 -2.12 29.82
C THR A 344 25.15 -3.15 29.84
N LYS A 345 25.44 -4.33 30.39
CA LYS A 345 24.42 -5.35 30.66
C LYS A 345 23.49 -4.80 31.73
N VAL A 346 22.22 -4.63 31.37
CA VAL A 346 21.17 -4.22 32.30
C VAL A 346 20.24 -5.40 32.57
N ASN A 347 19.62 -5.42 33.75
CA ASN A 347 18.60 -6.42 34.09
C ASN A 347 17.42 -6.32 33.10
N ASN A 348 16.71 -7.42 32.88
CA ASN A 348 15.55 -7.49 32.00
C ASN A 348 14.44 -6.51 32.40
N THR A 349 14.32 -6.16 33.69
CA THR A 349 13.42 -5.06 34.14
C THR A 349 13.76 -3.73 33.46
N TYR A 350 15.00 -3.49 33.06
CA TYR A 350 15.46 -2.25 32.42
C TYR A 350 15.44 -2.32 30.89
N LYS A 351 15.05 -3.46 30.29
CA LYS A 351 14.97 -3.64 28.84
C LYS A 351 13.53 -3.60 28.35
N ASN A 352 13.34 -3.06 27.15
CA ASN A 352 12.12 -3.20 26.39
C ASN A 352 12.48 -3.47 24.94
N LEU A 353 11.80 -4.41 24.29
CA LEU A 353 12.04 -4.76 22.90
C LEU A 353 10.79 -4.49 22.07
N ASN A 354 10.96 -3.72 21.02
CA ASN A 354 9.91 -3.34 20.08
C ASN A 354 10.28 -3.85 18.70
N TYR A 355 9.32 -4.36 17.96
CA TYR A 355 9.47 -4.76 16.57
C TYR A 355 8.74 -3.76 15.68
N VAL A 356 9.41 -3.32 14.62
CA VAL A 356 8.84 -2.45 13.58
C VAL A 356 8.82 -3.25 12.29
N LEU A 357 7.63 -3.55 11.79
CA LEU A 357 7.40 -4.05 10.45
C LEU A 357 7.03 -2.88 9.54
N THR A 358 7.42 -2.95 8.27
CA THR A 358 7.07 -1.92 7.28
C THR A 358 6.31 -2.54 6.11
N SER A 359 5.32 -1.82 5.60
CA SER A 359 4.69 -2.11 4.32
C SER A 359 4.11 -0.82 3.74
N LEU A 360 4.33 -0.57 2.46
CA LEU A 360 3.90 0.66 1.80
C LEU A 360 2.40 0.90 1.98
N ASN A 361 1.57 -0.13 1.84
CA ASN A 361 0.12 -0.02 1.97
C ASN A 361 -0.42 -1.12 2.88
N PHE A 362 -1.35 -0.77 3.78
CA PHE A 362 -2.09 -1.69 4.62
C PHE A 362 -3.55 -1.77 4.17
N TYR A 363 -3.96 -2.94 3.68
CA TYR A 363 -5.28 -3.18 3.09
C TYR A 363 -5.73 -4.62 3.32
N LYS A 364 -7.02 -4.89 3.10
CA LYS A 364 -7.67 -6.14 3.52
C LYS A 364 -6.95 -7.41 3.03
N ASP A 365 -6.44 -7.43 1.80
CA ASP A 365 -5.82 -8.64 1.24
C ASP A 365 -4.45 -8.96 1.84
N ASN A 366 -3.74 -7.98 2.41
CA ASN A 366 -2.43 -8.21 3.04
C ASN A 366 -2.46 -8.20 4.58
N GLU A 367 -3.64 -7.95 5.16
CA GLU A 367 -3.86 -7.83 6.60
C GLU A 367 -3.41 -9.09 7.36
N ASP A 368 -3.96 -10.25 6.99
CA ASP A 368 -3.68 -11.52 7.66
C ASP A 368 -2.18 -11.86 7.64
N ARG A 369 -1.53 -11.63 6.50
CA ARG A 369 -0.08 -11.87 6.33
C ARG A 369 0.71 -10.98 7.29
N LEU A 370 0.43 -9.68 7.31
CA LEU A 370 1.17 -8.72 8.13
C LEU A 370 0.93 -8.94 9.63
N ILE A 371 -0.32 -9.18 10.04
CA ILE A 371 -0.68 -9.50 11.43
C ILE A 371 0.02 -10.78 11.88
N LYS A 372 0.07 -11.83 11.04
CA LYS A 372 0.79 -13.07 11.34
C LYS A 372 2.28 -12.82 11.55
N THR A 373 2.92 -12.03 10.68
CA THR A 373 4.33 -11.65 10.85
C THR A 373 4.57 -10.88 12.15
N LEU A 374 3.70 -9.91 12.48
CA LEU A 374 3.79 -9.16 13.74
C LEU A 374 3.64 -10.09 14.95
N LYS A 375 2.68 -11.01 14.94
CA LYS A 375 2.44 -11.97 16.05
C LYS A 375 3.58 -12.98 16.24
N ASN A 376 4.29 -13.33 15.17
CA ASN A 376 5.43 -14.26 15.23
C ASN A 376 6.71 -13.61 15.79
N SER A 377 6.77 -12.29 15.92
CA SER A 377 7.90 -11.62 16.55
C SER A 377 7.88 -11.85 18.07
N TYR A 378 9.06 -11.95 18.67
CA TYR A 378 9.24 -12.16 20.12
C TYR A 378 9.29 -10.84 20.91
N ALA A 379 8.95 -9.72 20.28
CA ALA A 379 8.95 -8.40 20.91
C ALA A 379 7.67 -8.16 21.74
N ILE A 380 7.77 -7.25 22.71
CA ILE A 380 6.64 -6.90 23.57
C ILE A 380 5.63 -6.04 22.79
N ASN A 381 6.14 -5.08 22.02
CA ASN A 381 5.34 -4.23 21.14
C ASN A 381 5.70 -4.47 19.68
N ASN A 382 4.68 -4.61 18.85
CA ASN A 382 4.83 -4.91 17.43
C ASN A 382 4.07 -3.84 16.67
N ASN A 383 4.79 -2.99 15.94
CA ASN A 383 4.22 -1.83 15.26
C ASN A 383 4.37 -2.00 13.74
N LEU A 384 3.34 -1.62 12.98
CA LEU A 384 3.37 -1.57 11.53
C LEU A 384 3.50 -0.12 11.08
N PHE A 385 4.57 0.21 10.36
CA PHE A 385 4.68 1.48 9.66
C PHE A 385 4.14 1.32 8.24
N THR A 386 3.24 2.21 7.84
CA THR A 386 2.67 2.23 6.49
C THR A 386 2.50 3.63 5.94
N MET A 387 2.53 3.79 4.62
CA MET A 387 2.22 5.08 3.97
C MET A 387 0.72 5.28 3.85
N ASN A 388 -0.05 4.19 3.85
CA ASN A 388 -1.50 4.19 3.64
C ASN A 388 -2.17 3.14 4.52
N ASN A 389 -2.92 3.58 5.53
CA ASN A 389 -3.82 2.73 6.29
C ASN A 389 -5.22 2.74 5.67
N LEU A 390 -5.50 1.80 4.75
CA LEU A 390 -6.80 1.73 4.07
C LEU A 390 -7.86 0.97 4.87
N ILE A 391 -7.47 0.29 5.95
CA ILE A 391 -8.37 -0.44 6.85
C ILE A 391 -8.92 0.50 7.94
N GLY A 392 -8.16 1.53 8.33
CA GLY A 392 -8.53 2.43 9.42
C GLY A 392 -8.27 1.85 10.81
N ASN A 393 -7.45 0.81 10.94
CA ASN A 393 -7.05 0.25 12.23
C ASN A 393 -5.74 0.91 12.69
N TYR A 394 -5.76 1.63 13.81
CA TYR A 394 -4.62 2.39 14.34
C TYR A 394 -3.99 1.81 15.61
N ASP A 395 -4.48 0.66 16.13
CA ASP A 395 -4.06 0.16 17.45
C ASP A 395 -2.56 -0.16 17.56
N ASN A 396 -1.92 -0.51 16.44
CA ASN A 396 -0.46 -0.67 16.32
C ASN A 396 0.06 -0.25 14.94
N VAL A 397 -0.69 0.58 14.21
CA VAL A 397 -0.37 0.98 12.84
C VAL A 397 -0.07 2.46 12.81
N ILE A 398 1.16 2.79 12.44
CA ILE A 398 1.66 4.15 12.36
C ILE A 398 1.66 4.57 10.90
N ASN A 399 0.88 5.60 10.57
CA ASN A 399 0.82 6.12 9.21
C ASN A 399 1.93 7.15 8.95
N LEU A 400 3.08 6.70 8.43
CA LEU A 400 4.21 7.55 8.08
C LEU A 400 4.29 7.73 6.55
N SER A 401 3.74 8.84 6.07
CA SER A 401 3.69 9.15 4.63
C SER A 401 4.77 10.15 4.20
N ILE A 402 5.35 9.90 3.02
CA ILE A 402 6.29 10.83 2.36
C ILE A 402 5.64 12.17 1.99
N TYR A 403 4.32 12.22 1.88
CA TYR A 403 3.58 13.42 1.44
C TYR A 403 3.10 14.30 2.58
N LYS A 404 3.14 13.80 3.83
CA LYS A 404 2.70 14.56 5.00
C LYS A 404 3.86 15.34 5.63
N GLU A 405 3.53 16.46 6.25
CA GLU A 405 4.49 17.34 6.93
C GLU A 405 4.64 16.99 8.43
N ASP A 406 3.73 16.17 8.98
CA ASP A 406 3.68 15.76 10.39
C ASP A 406 4.60 14.56 10.74
N SER A 407 5.41 14.09 9.78
CA SER A 407 6.28 12.92 9.93
C SER A 407 7.23 13.01 11.13
N GLU A 408 7.74 14.21 11.42
CA GLU A 408 8.60 14.46 12.59
C GLU A 408 7.84 14.32 13.91
N THR A 409 6.61 14.83 13.99
CA THR A 409 5.75 14.71 15.18
C THR A 409 5.40 13.25 15.45
N ILE A 410 5.04 12.50 14.41
CA ILE A 410 4.74 11.06 14.51
C ILE A 410 5.94 10.29 15.05
N LEU A 411 7.12 10.50 14.48
CA LEU A 411 8.35 9.85 14.94
C LEU A 411 8.73 10.26 16.36
N ASN A 412 8.54 11.52 16.74
CA ASN A 412 8.80 11.99 18.09
C ASN A 412 7.85 11.34 19.12
N ASN A 413 6.56 11.25 18.79
CA ASN A 413 5.56 10.57 19.62
C ASN A 413 5.90 9.09 19.79
N TYR A 414 6.24 8.42 18.68
CA TYR A 414 6.67 7.02 18.70
C TYR A 414 7.90 6.81 19.59
N LEU A 415 8.98 7.58 19.41
CA LEU A 415 10.18 7.45 20.24
C LEU A 415 9.93 7.77 21.71
N SER A 416 9.10 8.79 21.99
CA SER A 416 8.73 9.17 23.35
C SER A 416 7.97 8.05 24.05
N SER A 417 7.14 7.30 23.31
CA SER A 417 6.45 6.12 23.85
C SER A 417 7.39 5.03 24.36
N LEU A 418 8.62 4.95 23.83
CA LEU A 418 9.59 3.91 24.22
C LEU A 418 10.31 4.20 25.54
N VAL A 419 10.19 5.43 26.06
CA VAL A 419 10.96 5.97 27.20
C VAL A 419 10.09 6.55 28.33
N MET A 420 8.82 6.14 28.41
CA MET A 420 7.90 6.65 29.42
C MET A 420 8.29 6.22 30.85
N LEU A 421 8.60 7.20 31.70
CA LEU A 421 8.85 7.05 33.14
C LEU A 421 7.89 7.92 33.93
N PHE A 422 7.30 7.33 34.96
CA PHE A 422 6.34 8.00 35.84
C PHE A 422 6.79 7.92 37.29
N ASN A 423 6.70 9.06 37.98
CA ASN A 423 6.82 9.12 39.43
C ASN A 423 5.42 8.91 40.02
N CYS A 424 5.20 7.79 40.70
CA CYS A 424 3.89 7.39 41.20
C CYS A 424 4.03 6.48 42.42
N ASP A 425 2.92 6.30 43.14
CA ASP A 425 2.84 5.35 44.25
C ASP A 425 2.98 3.92 43.70
N LEU A 426 4.12 3.31 44.02
CA LEU A 426 4.53 2.01 43.49
C LEU A 426 3.70 0.86 44.06
N ASP A 427 3.11 1.01 45.24
CA ASP A 427 2.29 -0.04 45.84
C ASP A 427 0.88 -0.04 45.22
N LEU A 428 0.37 1.14 44.85
CA LEU A 428 -0.90 1.25 44.14
C LEU A 428 -0.84 0.64 42.73
N ILE A 429 0.20 0.90 41.95
CA ILE A 429 0.32 0.37 40.58
C ILE A 429 0.56 -1.15 40.52
N LYS A 430 1.04 -1.77 41.61
CA LYS A 430 1.15 -3.24 41.69
C LYS A 430 -0.22 -3.91 41.74
N THR A 431 -1.24 -3.19 42.22
CA THR A 431 -2.61 -3.70 42.40
C THR A 431 -3.57 -3.22 41.32
N LYS A 432 -3.27 -2.10 40.65
CA LYS A 432 -4.12 -1.51 39.60
C LYS A 432 -3.33 -1.14 38.35
N CYS A 433 -3.80 -1.60 37.19
CA CYS A 433 -3.18 -1.33 35.91
C CYS A 433 -3.17 0.18 35.63
N PRO A 434 -1.99 0.79 35.38
CA PRO A 434 -1.88 2.23 35.11
C PRO A 434 -2.47 2.64 33.76
N VAL A 435 -2.74 1.67 32.87
CA VAL A 435 -3.27 1.92 31.51
C VAL A 435 -4.78 1.80 31.46
N CYS A 436 -5.36 0.66 31.86
CA CYS A 436 -6.81 0.42 31.77
C CYS A 436 -7.55 0.56 33.11
N GLY A 437 -6.84 0.67 34.23
CA GLY A 437 -7.44 0.80 35.56
C GLY A 437 -8.03 -0.49 36.15
N ARG A 438 -7.92 -1.65 35.48
CA ARG A 438 -8.33 -2.94 36.05
C ARG A 438 -7.26 -3.49 37.01
N ASN A 439 -7.68 -4.37 37.92
CA ASN A 439 -6.80 -4.88 38.98
C ASN A 439 -6.10 -6.21 38.62
N GLU A 440 -6.38 -6.76 37.43
CA GLU A 440 -5.83 -8.03 36.98
C GLU A 440 -4.40 -7.83 36.45
N ILE A 441 -3.43 -7.91 37.36
CA ILE A 441 -2.01 -7.76 37.07
C ILE A 441 -1.27 -9.03 37.46
N SER A 442 -0.50 -9.56 36.52
CA SER A 442 0.44 -10.66 36.75
C SER A 442 1.87 -10.13 36.78
N PHE A 443 2.71 -10.67 37.67
CA PHE A 443 4.14 -10.37 37.73
C PHE A 443 4.96 -11.59 37.28
N ASP A 444 5.85 -11.41 36.30
CA ASP A 444 6.67 -12.49 35.73
C ASP A 444 8.07 -12.63 36.38
N GLY A 445 8.30 -11.93 37.49
CA GLY A 445 9.61 -11.81 38.15
C GLY A 445 10.38 -10.55 37.73
N TYR A 446 10.05 -9.94 36.60
CA TYR A 446 10.73 -8.75 36.07
C TYR A 446 9.77 -7.62 35.69
N ASN A 447 8.61 -7.95 35.16
CA ASN A 447 7.62 -7.05 34.61
C ASN A 447 6.24 -7.38 35.15
N TYR A 448 5.43 -6.34 35.24
CA TYR A 448 4.00 -6.44 35.48
C TYR A 448 3.28 -6.40 34.12
N ARG A 449 2.33 -7.31 33.94
CA ARG A 449 1.47 -7.42 32.76
C ARG A 449 0.02 -7.34 33.21
N CYS A 450 -0.76 -6.46 32.58
CA CYS A 450 -2.20 -6.47 32.76
C CYS A 450 -2.83 -7.58 31.90
N LEU A 451 -3.62 -8.45 32.53
CA LEU A 451 -4.29 -9.56 31.82
C LEU A 451 -5.46 -9.09 30.96
N ASN A 452 -6.09 -7.98 31.35
CA ASN A 452 -7.21 -7.42 30.61
C ASN A 452 -6.77 -6.66 29.35
N CYS A 453 -5.89 -5.67 29.48
CA CYS A 453 -5.53 -4.80 28.36
C CYS A 453 -4.20 -5.20 27.69
N GLY A 454 -3.42 -6.09 28.31
CA GLY A 454 -2.14 -6.54 27.76
C GLY A 454 -0.98 -5.55 27.93
N SER A 455 -1.17 -4.43 28.64
CA SER A 455 -0.10 -3.46 28.91
C SER A 455 1.01 -4.06 29.76
N TYR A 456 2.25 -3.62 29.54
CA TYR A 456 3.44 -4.03 30.30
C TYR A 456 4.11 -2.83 30.95
N PHE A 457 4.55 -2.99 32.21
CA PHE A 457 5.33 -2.00 32.93
C PHE A 457 6.31 -2.66 33.89
N SER A 458 7.32 -1.91 34.34
CA SER A 458 8.29 -2.35 35.33
C SER A 458 8.58 -1.25 36.33
N ILE A 459 9.05 -1.62 37.51
CA ILE A 459 9.55 -0.68 38.52
C ILE A 459 11.07 -0.70 38.42
N ASN A 460 11.67 0.48 38.30
CA ASN A 460 13.10 0.64 38.07
C ASN A 460 13.68 1.70 38.99
N ASP A 461 14.82 1.37 39.60
CA ASP A 461 15.56 2.32 40.42
C ASP A 461 16.40 3.24 39.54
N THR A 462 16.20 4.54 39.73
CA THR A 462 16.93 5.59 39.02
C THR A 462 17.70 6.47 40.00
N SER A 463 18.55 7.35 39.49
CA SER A 463 19.20 8.37 40.32
C SER A 463 18.22 9.30 41.05
N LYS A 464 16.95 9.33 40.65
CA LYS A 464 15.87 10.14 41.22
C LYS A 464 14.90 9.34 42.08
N GLY A 465 15.24 8.09 42.43
CA GLY A 465 14.37 7.16 43.14
C GLY A 465 13.75 6.10 42.25
N SER A 466 12.89 5.27 42.83
CA SER A 466 12.18 4.19 42.15
C SER A 466 11.04 4.76 41.30
N LEU A 467 11.08 4.51 39.99
CA LEU A 467 10.09 5.02 39.02
C LEU A 467 9.41 3.87 38.29
N MET A 468 8.17 4.09 37.87
CA MET A 468 7.46 3.16 37.00
C MET A 468 7.83 3.44 35.54
N ARG A 469 8.38 2.44 34.85
CA ARG A 469 8.56 2.46 33.41
C ARG A 469 7.39 1.78 32.72
N LEU A 470 6.67 2.52 31.91
CA LEU A 470 5.66 1.93 31.03
C LEU A 470 6.36 1.40 29.76
N LYS A 471 6.21 0.11 29.49
CA LYS A 471 6.84 -0.56 28.35
C LYS A 471 5.87 -0.76 27.19
N SER A 472 4.58 -0.91 27.45
CA SER A 472 3.56 -1.15 26.44
C SER A 472 2.23 -0.51 26.83
N LEU A 473 1.66 0.24 25.90
CA LEU A 473 0.34 0.87 25.98
C LEU A 473 -0.71 0.02 25.24
N ARG A 474 -0.87 -1.25 25.59
CA ARG A 474 -1.92 -2.09 24.97
C ARG A 474 -3.28 -1.90 25.65
N ARG A 475 -4.32 -1.79 24.83
CA ARG A 475 -5.71 -2.15 25.11
C ARG A 475 -6.16 -3.00 23.91
N ILE A 476 -6.22 -4.32 24.12
CA ILE A 476 -6.52 -5.37 23.13
C ILE A 476 -7.70 -5.01 22.24
#